data_AF-A0A920SN59-F1
#
_entry.id   AF-A0A920SN59-F1
#
_cell.length_a   1.000
_cell.length_b   1.000
_cell.length_c   1.000
_cell.angle_alpha   90.00
_cell.angle_beta   90.00
_cell.angle_gamma   90.00
#
_symmetry.space_group_name_H-M   'P 1'
#
loop_
_entity.id
_entity.type
_entity.pdbx_description
1 polymer ?
#
loop_
_entity_poly.entity_id
_entity_poly.type
_entity_poly.pdbx_seq_one_letter_code
_entity_poly.pdbx_strand_id
1 'polypeptide(L)' 'MEELVGARLVTSRHKDRSITNAGPLDPEAFWPFADTIGGSRWPGERGGPKPTW' A
#
# COMPACT_ATOMS: atom_id res chain seq x y z
N MET A 1 -21.14 -10.94 -7.95
CA MET A 1 -19.72 -10.85 -7.53
C MET A 1 -19.78 -10.67 -6.02
N GLU A 2 -19.36 -11.67 -5.25
CA GLU A 2 -19.35 -11.56 -3.79
C GLU A 2 -18.17 -10.68 -3.36
N GLU A 3 -18.44 -9.69 -2.53
CA GLU A 3 -17.44 -8.80 -1.96
C GLU A 3 -16.72 -9.51 -0.82
N LEU A 4 -15.39 -9.58 -0.89
CA LEU A 4 -14.58 -10.19 0.14
C LEU A 4 -14.37 -9.22 1.31
N VAL A 5 -15.17 -9.35 2.37
CA VAL A 5 -15.04 -8.54 3.60
C VAL A 5 -14.17 -9.28 4.63
N GLY A 6 -12.85 -9.11 4.54
CA GLY A 6 -11.92 -9.73 5.50
C GLY A 6 -10.46 -9.29 5.32
N ALA A 7 -9.60 -9.59 6.30
CA ALA A 7 -8.16 -9.32 6.24
C ALA A 7 -7.37 -10.60 6.59
N ARG A 8 -6.25 -10.82 5.88
CA ARG A 8 -5.33 -11.95 6.14
C ARG A 8 -3.88 -11.50 6.03
N LEU A 9 -3.00 -12.10 6.82
CA LEU A 9 -1.56 -11.87 6.69
C LEU A 9 -1.07 -12.44 5.35
N VAL A 10 -0.38 -11.60 4.57
CA VAL A 10 0.27 -12.02 3.34
C VAL A 10 1.64 -12.60 3.68
N THR A 11 1.82 -13.90 3.43
CA THR A 11 3.08 -14.63 3.68
C THR A 11 3.84 -14.98 2.38
N SER A 12 3.39 -14.45 1.25
CA SER A 12 3.96 -14.70 -0.07
C SER A 12 5.46 -14.38 -0.11
N ARG A 13 6.28 -15.38 -0.45
CA ARG A 13 7.69 -15.17 -0.79
C ARG A 13 7.77 -14.75 -2.26
N HIS A 14 8.29 -13.54 -2.49
CA HIS A 14 8.55 -13.06 -3.85
C HIS A 14 9.61 -13.96 -4.48
N LYS A 15 9.30 -14.51 -5.66
CA LYS A 15 10.19 -15.43 -6.40
C LYS A 15 11.42 -14.72 -6.96
N ASP A 16 11.35 -13.41 -7.11
CA ASP A 16 12.42 -12.57 -7.59
C ASP A 16 12.32 -11.16 -6.98
N ARG A 17 13.44 -10.47 -6.88
CA ARG A 17 13.54 -9.08 -6.39
C ARG A 17 14.36 -8.21 -7.34
N SER A 18 14.20 -8.39 -8.66
CA SER A 18 14.78 -7.45 -9.61
C SER A 18 14.08 -6.09 -9.48
N ILE A 19 14.77 -5.11 -8.92
CA ILE A 19 14.31 -3.72 -8.89
C ILE A 19 14.94 -3.04 -10.10
N THR A 20 14.19 -2.92 -11.19
CA THR A 20 14.62 -2.14 -12.36
C THR A 20 14.34 -0.67 -12.09
N ASN A 21 15.37 0.18 -12.13
CA ASN A 21 15.20 1.61 -11.98
C ASN A 21 14.54 2.18 -13.25
N ALA A 22 13.25 2.50 -13.18
CA ALA A 22 12.48 3.08 -14.29
C ALA A 22 12.77 4.58 -14.51
N GLY A 23 13.70 5.16 -13.75
CA GLY A 23 13.97 6.58 -13.73
C GLY A 23 13.08 7.33 -12.74
N PRO A 24 13.22 8.67 -12.66
CA PRO A 24 12.42 9.51 -11.79
C PRO A 24 10.93 9.43 -12.14
N LEU A 25 10.08 9.40 -11.10
CA LEU A 25 8.64 9.48 -11.24
C LEU A 25 8.22 10.91 -11.60
N ASP A 26 7.30 11.07 -12.54
CA ASP A 26 6.67 12.37 -12.83
C ASP A 26 5.74 12.75 -11.67
N PRO A 27 6.02 13.84 -10.94
CA PRO A 27 5.25 14.22 -9.76
C PRO A 27 3.83 14.71 -10.09
N GLU A 28 3.62 15.38 -11.22
CA GLU A 28 2.30 15.91 -11.61
C GLU A 28 1.40 14.78 -12.11
N ALA A 29 1.95 13.90 -12.96
CA ALA A 29 1.22 12.74 -13.46
C ALA A 29 0.90 11.73 -12.35
N PHE A 30 1.73 11.65 -11.30
CA PHE A 30 1.51 10.75 -10.18
C PHE A 30 0.53 11.28 -9.13
N TRP A 31 0.37 12.60 -9.02
CA TRP A 31 -0.42 13.24 -7.97
C TRP A 31 -1.85 12.68 -7.80
N PRO A 32 -2.63 12.40 -8.88
CA PRO A 32 -3.98 11.83 -8.74
C PRO A 32 -4.04 10.46 -8.06
N PHE A 33 -2.92 9.73 -8.02
CA PHE A 33 -2.82 8.39 -7.42
C PHE A 33 -2.20 8.41 -6.01
N ALA A 34 -1.69 9.56 -5.56
CA ALA A 34 -1.01 9.67 -4.27
C ALA A 34 -1.93 9.25 -3.10
N ASP A 35 -3.20 9.65 -3.15
CA ASP A 35 -4.20 9.32 -2.13
C ASP A 35 -4.64 7.85 -2.18
N THR A 36 -4.46 7.17 -3.33
CA THR A 36 -4.77 5.74 -3.49
C THR A 36 -3.77 4.88 -2.70
N ILE A 37 -2.52 5.32 -2.56
CA ILE A 37 -1.47 4.63 -1.82
C ILE A 37 -1.38 5.15 -0.37
N GLY A 38 -1.63 6.45 -0.16
CA GLY A 38 -1.58 7.10 1.15
C GLY A 38 -2.82 6.87 2.02
N GLY A 39 -3.94 6.43 1.45
CA GLY A 39 -5.22 6.21 2.13
C GLY A 39 -5.29 4.97 3.02
N SER A 40 -4.18 4.55 3.62
CA SER A 40 -4.17 3.52 4.66
C SER A 40 -5.04 3.99 5.83
N ARG A 41 -6.32 3.61 5.84
CA ARG A 41 -7.31 3.99 6.87
C ARG A 41 -7.15 3.19 8.16
N TRP A 42 -5.95 2.74 8.46
CA TRP A 42 -5.71 2.07 9.72
C TRP A 42 -5.90 3.06 10.85
N PRO A 43 -6.52 2.62 11.96
CA PRO A 43 -7.02 3.55 12.97
C PRO A 43 -5.93 4.15 13.88
N GLY A 44 -4.66 3.89 13.62
CA GLY A 44 -3.51 4.46 14.33
C GLY A 44 -2.89 5.67 13.61
N GLU A 45 -1.77 6.15 14.15
CA GLU A 45 -1.13 7.39 13.70
C GLU A 45 -0.57 7.27 12.27
N ARG A 46 -0.73 8.32 11.45
CA ARG A 46 -0.27 8.41 10.04
C ARG A 46 -0.72 7.22 9.16
N GLY A 47 -1.89 6.67 9.45
CA GLY A 47 -2.42 5.51 8.71
C GLY A 47 -1.76 4.19 9.08
N GLY A 48 -1.12 4.10 10.25
CA GLY A 48 -0.63 2.85 10.85
C GLY A 48 -1.69 2.14 11.71
N PRO A 49 -1.42 0.91 12.17
CA PRO A 49 -2.31 0.17 13.08
C PRO A 49 -2.54 0.87 14.42
N LYS A 50 -3.73 0.66 15.02
CA LYS A 50 -4.03 1.11 16.38
C LYS A 50 -3.03 0.50 17.37
N PRO A 51 -2.46 1.28 18.29
CA PRO A 51 -1.70 0.72 19.39
C PRO A 51 -2.56 -0.19 20.28
N THR A 52 -1.97 -1.25 20.81
CA THR A 52 -2.66 -2.32 21.56
C THR A 52 -2.36 -2.31 23.07
N TRP A 53 -1.85 -1.20 23.60
CA TRP A 53 -1.63 -1.03 25.05
C TRP A 53 -2.89 -0.62 25.80
#